data_AF-A0A8I0C7R4-F1
#
_entry.id   AF-A0A8I0C7R4-F1
#
_cell.length_a   1.000
_cell.length_b   1.000
_cell.length_c   1.000
_cell.angle_alpha   90.00
_cell.angle_beta   90.00
_cell.angle_gamma   90.00
#
_symmetry.space_group_name_H-M   'P 1'
#
loop_
_entity.id
_entity.type
_entity.pdbx_description
1 polymer ?
#
loop_
_entity_poly.entity_id
_entity_poly.type
_entity_poly.pdbx_seq_one_letter_code
_entity_poly.pdbx_strand_id
1 'polypeptide(L)' 'MIQPLPPDASPQHVAAFIEAMLRDLSELAAVKGYRGLSATLLVAALDAARAAAGEPDPPPPRADTF' A
#
# COMPACT_ATOMS: atom_id res chain seq x y z
N MET A 1 1.84 18.27 3.25
CA MET A 1 2.64 17.76 4.37
C MET A 1 1.90 16.58 4.96
N ILE A 2 2.52 15.41 4.93
CA ILE A 2 1.95 14.17 5.44
C ILE A 2 2.13 14.17 6.96
N GLN A 3 1.05 14.26 7.74
CA GLN A 3 1.11 14.16 9.20
C GLN A 3 1.17 12.69 9.62
N PRO A 4 2.06 12.31 10.55
CA PRO A 4 2.18 10.92 10.98
C PRO A 4 0.85 10.37 11.48
N LEU A 5 0.55 9.13 11.10
CA LEU A 5 -0.70 8.49 11.47
C LEU A 5 -0.78 8.30 12.99
N PRO A 6 -1.91 8.65 13.64
CA PRO A 6 -2.13 8.29 15.03
C PRO A 6 -2.06 6.78 15.22
N PRO A 7 -1.55 6.28 16.37
CA PRO A 7 -1.43 4.85 16.64
C PRO A 7 -2.79 4.12 16.62
N ASP A 8 -3.88 4.84 16.89
CA ASP A 8 -5.26 4.32 16.93
C ASP A 8 -6.05 4.63 15.65
N ALA A 9 -5.37 4.90 14.54
CA ALA A 9 -6.03 5.25 13.29
C ALA A 9 -6.89 4.08 12.77
N SER A 10 -8.14 4.40 12.38
CA SER A 10 -9.00 3.40 11.76
C SER A 10 -8.43 2.93 10.41
N PRO A 11 -8.74 1.70 9.96
CA PRO A 11 -8.26 1.19 8.67
C PRO A 11 -8.58 2.11 7.47
N GLN A 12 -9.72 2.81 7.51
CA GLN A 12 -10.09 3.79 6.48
C GLN A 12 -9.16 5.03 6.48
N HIS A 13 -8.75 5.50 7.67
CA HIS A 13 -7.78 6.59 7.78
C HIS A 13 -6.39 6.17 7.30
N VAL A 14 -5.97 4.94 7.62
CA VAL A 14 -4.72 4.35 7.11
C VAL A 14 -4.74 4.31 5.58
N ALA A 15 -5.83 3.82 4.99
CA ALA A 15 -5.98 3.73 3.54
C ALA A 15 -5.91 5.12 2.87
N ALA A 16 -6.66 6.10 3.39
CA ALA A 16 -6.67 7.47 2.87
C ALA A 16 -5.28 8.14 2.97
N PHE A 17 -4.54 7.88 4.04
CA PHE A 17 -3.17 8.36 4.20
C PHE A 17 -2.21 7.75 3.19
N ILE A 18 -2.27 6.43 3.00
CA ILE A 18 -1.45 5.73 2.00
C ILE A 18 -1.76 6.30 0.62
N GLU A 19 -3.04 6.51 0.29
CA GLU A 19 -3.45 7.05 -1.00
C GLU A 19 -2.91 8.48 -1.24
N ALA A 20 -2.96 9.35 -0.22
CA ALA A 20 -2.36 10.69 -0.27
C ALA A 20 -0.83 10.63 -0.45
N MET A 21 -0.14 9.74 0.28
CA MET A 21 1.29 9.55 0.16
C MET A 21 1.69 9.08 -1.24
N LEU A 22 0.95 8.12 -1.81
CA LEU A 22 1.21 7.62 -3.16
C LEU A 22 1.00 8.70 -4.23
N ARG A 23 0.00 9.57 -4.06
CA ARG A 23 -0.22 10.72 -4.94
C ARG A 23 0.95 11.71 -4.89
N ASP A 24 1.39 12.10 -3.70
CA ASP A 24 2.53 13.01 -3.52
C ASP A 24 3.82 12.43 -4.15
N LEU A 25 4.05 11.12 -4.00
CA LEU A 25 5.20 10.44 -4.59
C LEU A 25 5.12 10.37 -6.12
N SER A 26 3.93 10.17 -6.68
CA SER A 26 3.70 10.21 -8.12
C SER A 26 3.97 11.59 -8.71
N GLU A 27 3.57 12.65 -8.00
CA GLU A 27 3.87 14.03 -8.39
C GLU A 27 5.39 14.31 -8.33
N LEU A 28 6.07 13.86 -7.28
CA LEU A 28 7.53 13.95 -7.19
C LEU A 28 8.22 13.20 -8.33
N ALA A 29 7.72 12.01 -8.70
CA ALA A 29 8.25 11.18 -9.78
C ALA A 29 8.19 11.87 -11.16
N ALA A 30 7.24 12.79 -11.36
CA ALA A 30 7.10 13.55 -12.59
C ALA A 30 8.23 14.58 -12.76
N VAL A 31 8.91 14.96 -11.68
CA VAL A 31 10.08 15.83 -11.70
C VAL A 31 11.33 15.00 -12.04
N LYS A 32 12.09 15.41 -13.07
CA LYS A 32 13.33 14.74 -13.52
C LYS A 32 14.32 14.65 -12.35
N GLY A 33 14.38 13.49 -11.69
CA GLY A 33 15.30 13.21 -10.58
C GLY A 33 14.80 12.17 -9.59
N TYR A 34 13.47 12.02 -9.45
CA TYR A 34 12.89 11.20 -8.36
C TYR A 34 12.23 9.89 -8.81
N ARG A 35 12.28 9.56 -10.12
CA ARG A 35 11.67 8.33 -10.64
C ARG A 35 12.15 7.04 -9.96
N GLY A 36 13.43 6.97 -9.60
CA GLY A 36 13.97 5.81 -8.88
C GLY A 36 13.49 5.74 -7.42
N LEU A 37 13.40 6.89 -6.75
CA LEU A 37 12.96 6.98 -5.38
C LEU A 37 11.46 6.66 -5.24
N SER A 38 10.63 7.19 -6.13
CA SER A 38 9.18 6.93 -6.12
C SER A 38 8.86 5.47 -6.40
N ALA A 39 9.56 4.83 -7.36
CA ALA A 39 9.42 3.40 -7.63
C ALA A 39 9.78 2.55 -6.40
N THR A 40 10.86 2.89 -5.71
CA THR A 40 11.29 2.19 -4.48
C THR A 40 10.24 2.32 -3.37
N LEU A 41 9.70 3.52 -3.17
CA LEU A 41 8.69 3.78 -2.14
C LEU A 41 7.35 3.10 -2.46
N LEU A 42 6.95 3.04 -3.73
CA LEU A 42 5.77 2.30 -4.18
C LEU A 42 5.88 0.81 -3.89
N VAL A 43 7.04 0.20 -4.17
CA VAL A 43 7.29 -1.21 -3.89
C VAL A 43 7.25 -1.47 -2.37
N ALA A 44 7.93 -0.65 -1.58
CA ALA A 44 7.93 -0.78 -0.12
C ALA A 44 6.52 -0.63 0.48
N ALA A 45 5.71 0.31 -0.04
CA ALA A 45 4.32 0.48 0.39
C ALA A 45 3.46 -0.75 0.04
N LEU A 46 3.66 -1.34 -1.14
CA LEU A 46 2.94 -2.55 -1.55
C LEU A 46 3.32 -3.76 -0.69
N ASP A 47 4.60 -3.95 -0.38
CA ASP A 47 5.07 -5.04 0.47
C ASP A 47 4.55 -4.90 1.90
N ALA A 48 4.53 -3.68 2.45
CA ALA A 48 3.94 -3.39 3.75
C ALA A 48 2.42 -3.68 3.76
N ALA A 49 1.70 -3.28 2.70
CA ALA A 49 0.28 -3.56 2.56
C ALA A 49 -0.01 -5.08 2.46
N ARG A 50 0.81 -5.84 1.73
CA ARG A 50 0.71 -7.31 1.67
C ARG A 50 0.95 -7.96 3.03
N ALA A 51 1.99 -7.53 3.75
CA ALA A 51 2.28 -8.03 5.08
C ALA A 51 1.14 -7.74 6.08
N ALA A 52 0.50 -6.57 5.96
CA ALA A 52 -0.63 -6.17 6.80
C ALA A 52 -1.94 -6.89 6.44
N ALA A 53 -2.15 -7.25 5.18
CA ALA A 53 -3.36 -7.94 4.71
C ALA A 53 -3.45 -9.41 5.16
N GLY A 54 -2.35 -10.01 5.61
CA GLY A 54 -2.28 -11.43 5.97
C GLY A 54 -2.20 -12.36 4.75
N GLU A 55 -2.01 -13.67 4.99
CA GLU A 55 -2.06 -14.63 3.89
C GLU A 55 -3.46 -14.66 3.27
N PRO A 56 -3.57 -14.65 1.93
CA PRO A 56 -4.85 -14.80 1.28
C PRO A 56 -5.48 -16.14 1.69
N ASP A 57 -6.74 -16.10 2.12
CA ASP A 57 -7.49 -17.28 2.53
C ASP A 57 -7.33 -18.38 1.46
N PRO A 58 -6.92 -19.61 1.83
CA PRO A 58 -6.75 -20.67 0.85
C PRO A 58 -8.06 -20.85 0.07
N PRO A 59 -7.97 -21.06 -1.26
CA PRO A 59 -9.16 -21.22 -2.07
C PRO A 59 -10.02 -22.35 -1.49
N PRO A 60 -11.36 -22.19 -1.43
CA PRO A 60 -12.22 -23.21 -0.87
C PRO A 60 -11.94 -24.55 -1.59
N PRO A 61 -11.89 -25.67 -0.87
CA PRO A 61 -11.63 -26.97 -1.47
C PRO A 61 -12.63 -27.16 -2.62
N ARG A 62 -12.12 -27.39 -3.83
CA ARG A 62 -12.98 -27.68 -4.97
C ARG A 62 -13.78 -28.93 -4.64
N ALA A 63 -15.08 -28.73 -4.44
CA ALA A 63 -16.03 -29.80 -4.25
C ALA A 63 -16.29 -30.46 -5.61
N ASP A 64 -15.32 -31.22 -6.10
CA ASP A 64 -15.50 -32.01 -7.31
C ASP A 64 -15.22 -33.49 -7.05
N THR A 65 -16.21 -34.28 -7.44
CA THR A 65 -16.23 -35.71 -7.78
C THR A 65 -16.35 -36.76 -6.67
N PHE A 66 -17.60 -37.17 -6.42
CA PHE A 66 -18.00 -38.59 -6.42
C PHE A 66 -18.92 -38.84 -7.62
#